data_AF-F3KG13-F1
#
_entry.id   AF-F3KG13-F1
#
_cell.length_a   1.000
_cell.length_b   1.000
_cell.length_c   1.000
_cell.angle_alpha   90.00
_cell.angle_beta   90.00
_cell.angle_gamma   90.00
#
_symmetry.space_group_name_H-M   'P 1'
#
loop_
_entity.id
_entity.type
_entity.pdbx_description
1 polymer ?
#
loop_
_entity_poly.entity_id
_entity_poly.type
_entity_poly.pdbx_seq_one_letter_code
_entity_poly.pdbx_strand_id
1 'polypeptide(L)'
;MIRLFSKLDQPVVRDIQVDWPAGAKMESYPQRLPDLYRGEPLLIAVKSSDLQGTVSISGKTAARHWEQQIQLNGVQQHAGVATLWAREKITSLLDEKTMGRPEPQVRQAVLDVALPHQLITPYTSFIAVEQVISRPTEEALREQAVLNARPKGQGAQAYAYPQTATGAQLSLLWGVVLLLVAMIIRIGFPASIRTSKASAREGAA
;
A
#
# COMPACT_ATOMS: atom_id res chain seq x y z
N MET A 1 -11.47 -1.90 36.71
CA MET A 1 -11.08 -3.08 37.51
C MET A 1 -12.27 -3.88 38.03
N ILE A 2 -13.30 -3.26 38.60
CA ILE A 2 -14.47 -3.95 39.21
C ILE A 2 -15.22 -4.87 38.23
N ARG A 3 -15.36 -4.48 36.95
CA ARG A 3 -16.14 -5.24 35.95
C ARG A 3 -15.59 -6.65 35.65
N LEU A 4 -14.27 -6.84 35.65
CA LEU A 4 -13.68 -8.17 35.43
C LEU A 4 -13.90 -9.05 36.66
N PHE A 5 -13.73 -8.48 37.85
CA PHE A 5 -13.90 -9.21 39.10
C PHE A 5 -15.35 -9.69 39.30
N SER A 6 -16.34 -8.82 39.05
CA SER A 6 -17.75 -9.20 39.09
C SER A 6 -18.13 -10.30 38.09
N LYS A 7 -17.38 -10.43 36.99
CA LYS A 7 -17.55 -11.54 36.04
C LYS A 7 -16.98 -12.84 36.59
N LEU A 8 -15.74 -12.81 37.06
CA LEU A 8 -15.04 -14.00 37.58
C LEU A 8 -15.70 -14.57 38.85
N ASP A 9 -16.45 -13.75 39.58
CA ASP A 9 -17.13 -14.14 40.82
C ASP A 9 -18.44 -14.94 40.59
N GLN A 10 -18.85 -15.15 39.33
CA GLN A 10 -20.12 -15.83 39.01
C GLN A 10 -19.99 -16.99 37.99
N PRO A 11 -19.17 -18.03 38.27
CA PRO A 11 -19.17 -19.24 37.48
C PRO A 11 -20.48 -20.04 37.72
N VAL A 12 -21.18 -20.37 36.64
CA VAL A 12 -22.44 -21.14 36.67
C VAL A 12 -22.15 -22.64 36.57
N VAL A 13 -21.23 -23.03 35.67
CA VAL A 13 -20.79 -24.42 35.48
C VAL A 13 -19.27 -24.44 35.37
N ARG A 14 -18.63 -25.38 36.07
CA ARG A 14 -17.17 -25.59 36.08
C ARG A 14 -16.83 -27.01 35.62
N ASP A 15 -15.56 -27.24 35.30
CA ASP A 15 -15.03 -28.54 34.88
C ASP A 15 -15.83 -29.14 33.71
N ILE A 16 -16.11 -28.31 32.69
CA ILE A 16 -16.95 -28.72 31.56
C ILE A 16 -16.20 -29.75 30.73
N GLN A 17 -16.87 -30.86 30.44
CA GLN A 17 -16.40 -31.93 29.58
C GLN A 17 -17.43 -32.17 28.47
N VAL A 18 -16.93 -32.47 27.26
CA VAL A 18 -17.77 -32.76 26.11
C VAL A 18 -17.39 -34.13 25.58
N ASP A 19 -18.34 -35.06 25.71
CA ASP A 19 -18.25 -36.41 25.21
C ASP A 19 -18.93 -36.48 23.85
N TRP A 20 -18.10 -36.72 22.85
CA TRP A 20 -18.56 -36.81 21.47
C TRP A 20 -18.96 -38.24 21.09
N PRO A 21 -19.86 -38.43 20.10
CA PRO A 21 -20.30 -39.75 19.67
C PRO A 21 -19.13 -40.64 19.19
N ALA A 22 -19.21 -41.93 19.54
CA ALA A 22 -18.15 -42.90 19.26
C ALA A 22 -17.91 -43.07 17.75
N GLY A 23 -16.63 -43.02 17.35
CA GLY A 23 -16.19 -43.27 15.97
C GLY A 23 -16.08 -42.02 15.09
N ALA A 24 -16.56 -40.86 15.52
CA ALA A 24 -16.40 -39.63 14.76
C ALA A 24 -15.00 -39.02 14.98
N LYS A 25 -14.29 -38.72 13.88
CA LYS A 25 -13.08 -37.87 13.94
C LYS A 25 -13.54 -36.43 14.06
N MET A 26 -13.37 -35.86 15.25
CA MET A 26 -13.75 -34.49 15.55
C MET A 26 -12.53 -33.68 15.97
N GLU A 27 -12.44 -32.49 15.40
CA GLU A 27 -11.48 -31.49 15.80
C GLU A 27 -12.25 -30.32 16.41
N SER A 28 -12.11 -30.16 17.73
CA SER A 28 -12.85 -29.15 18.51
C SER A 28 -11.91 -28.12 19.11
N TYR A 29 -12.38 -26.88 19.18
CA TYR A 29 -11.69 -25.76 19.82
C TYR A 29 -12.67 -24.93 20.66
N PRO A 30 -12.24 -24.38 21.81
CA PRO A 30 -10.87 -24.43 22.35
C PRO A 30 -10.49 -25.81 22.91
N GLN A 31 -9.19 -26.14 22.91
CA GLN A 31 -8.66 -27.42 23.42
C GLN A 31 -8.85 -27.58 24.93
N ARG A 32 -8.83 -26.47 25.67
CA ARG A 32 -9.14 -26.41 27.10
C ARG A 32 -10.42 -25.63 27.27
N LEU A 33 -11.48 -26.29 27.72
CA LEU A 33 -12.77 -25.66 27.90
C LEU A 33 -12.74 -24.76 29.14
N PRO A 34 -13.07 -23.46 29.02
CA PRO A 34 -13.20 -22.58 30.17
C PRO A 34 -14.51 -22.84 30.92
N ASP A 35 -14.59 -22.33 32.14
CA ASP A 35 -15.82 -22.33 32.92
C ASP A 35 -16.89 -21.46 32.27
N LEU A 36 -18.16 -21.84 32.43
CA LEU A 36 -19.30 -21.07 31.94
C LEU A 36 -19.70 -20.01 32.95
N TYR A 37 -19.56 -18.74 32.57
CA TYR A 37 -19.92 -17.59 33.41
C TYR A 37 -21.31 -17.05 33.07
N ARG A 38 -21.95 -16.43 34.07
CA ARG A 38 -23.27 -15.83 33.86
C ARG A 38 -23.21 -14.71 32.81
N GLY A 39 -24.06 -14.79 31.80
CA GLY A 39 -24.23 -13.75 30.78
C GLY A 39 -23.30 -13.84 29.58
N GLU A 40 -22.44 -14.86 29.50
CA GLU A 40 -21.57 -15.11 28.35
C GLU A 40 -21.75 -16.57 27.88
N PRO A 41 -21.99 -16.81 26.58
CA PRO A 41 -22.08 -18.17 26.06
C PRO A 41 -20.69 -18.79 25.95
N LEU A 42 -20.59 -20.10 26.23
CA LEU A 42 -19.44 -20.90 25.83
C LEU A 42 -19.63 -21.36 24.39
N LEU A 43 -18.73 -20.91 23.51
CA LEU A 43 -18.70 -21.32 22.11
C LEU A 43 -17.63 -22.40 21.90
N ILE A 44 -18.04 -23.51 21.27
CA ILE A 44 -17.14 -24.61 20.91
C ILE A 44 -17.29 -24.81 19.40
N ALA A 45 -16.22 -24.57 18.66
CA ALA A 45 -16.19 -24.74 17.22
C ALA A 45 -15.67 -26.13 16.87
N VAL A 46 -16.40 -26.86 16.03
CA VAL A 46 -16.08 -28.26 15.72
C VAL A 46 -16.07 -28.51 14.22
N LYS A 47 -15.05 -29.23 13.77
CA LYS A 47 -14.96 -29.78 12.43
C LYS A 47 -15.07 -31.29 12.50
N SER A 48 -15.99 -31.85 11.72
CA SER A 48 -16.15 -33.29 11.56
C SER A 48 -16.61 -33.63 10.14
N SER A 49 -16.32 -34.86 9.72
CA SER A 49 -16.83 -35.44 8.48
C SER A 49 -18.22 -36.07 8.64
N ASP A 50 -18.62 -36.43 9.86
CA ASP A 50 -19.91 -37.05 10.16
C ASP A 50 -20.49 -36.47 11.45
N LEU A 51 -21.56 -35.68 11.32
CA LEU A 51 -22.21 -34.96 12.43
C LEU A 51 -23.53 -35.64 12.78
N GLN A 52 -23.48 -36.92 13.13
CA GLN A 52 -24.63 -37.70 13.56
C GLN A 52 -24.41 -38.24 14.98
N GLY A 53 -25.51 -38.34 15.72
CA GLY A 53 -25.53 -38.93 17.07
C GLY A 53 -25.86 -37.93 18.17
N THR A 54 -25.47 -38.29 19.39
CA THR A 54 -25.75 -37.49 20.59
C THR A 54 -24.43 -37.07 21.22
N VAL A 55 -24.30 -35.78 21.50
CA VAL A 55 -23.19 -35.19 22.26
C VAL A 55 -23.64 -35.06 23.71
N SER A 56 -22.87 -35.60 24.65
CA SER A 56 -23.11 -35.36 26.08
C SER A 56 -22.17 -34.28 26.58
N ILE A 57 -22.72 -33.31 27.29
CA ILE A 57 -21.96 -32.22 27.91
C ILE A 57 -22.16 -32.37 29.41
N SER A 58 -21.08 -32.52 30.15
CA SER A 58 -21.12 -32.68 31.59
C SER A 58 -20.30 -31.58 32.28
N GLY A 59 -20.59 -31.34 33.55
CA GLY A 59 -19.89 -30.35 34.36
C GLY A 59 -20.37 -30.32 35.80
N LYS A 60 -19.86 -29.37 36.58
CA LYS A 60 -20.20 -29.21 38.00
C LYS A 60 -20.81 -27.83 38.25
N THR A 61 -22.03 -27.82 38.78
CA THR A 61 -22.66 -26.61 39.33
C THR A 61 -22.36 -26.53 40.83
N ALA A 62 -22.71 -25.42 41.48
CA ALA A 62 -22.51 -25.23 42.92
C ALA A 62 -23.18 -26.32 43.78
N ALA A 63 -24.26 -26.94 43.31
CA ALA A 63 -25.07 -27.88 44.10
C ALA A 63 -24.99 -29.35 43.62
N ARG A 64 -24.70 -29.59 42.34
CA ARG A 64 -24.79 -30.94 41.75
C ARG A 64 -23.98 -31.08 40.46
N HIS A 65 -23.72 -32.33 40.07
CA HIS A 65 -23.29 -32.65 38.72
C HIS A 65 -24.40 -32.23 37.72
N TRP A 66 -24.00 -31.64 36.61
CA TRP A 66 -24.87 -31.22 35.53
C TRP A 66 -24.49 -31.98 34.28
N GLU A 67 -25.47 -32.54 33.59
CA GLU A 67 -25.29 -33.22 32.32
C GLU A 67 -26.43 -32.79 31.39
N GLN A 68 -26.08 -32.57 30.12
CA GLN A 68 -27.03 -32.27 29.06
C GLN A 68 -26.64 -32.99 27.78
N GLN A 69 -27.62 -33.65 27.18
CA GLN A 69 -27.46 -34.34 25.91
C GLN A 69 -28.07 -33.53 24.77
N ILE A 70 -27.29 -33.35 23.71
CA ILE A 70 -27.70 -32.63 22.50
C ILE A 70 -27.67 -33.62 21.34
N GLN A 71 -28.82 -33.82 20.70
CA GLN A 71 -28.90 -34.61 19.48
C GLN A 71 -28.45 -33.75 18.29
N LEU A 72 -27.49 -34.26 17.52
CA LEU A 72 -27.05 -33.65 16.27
C LEU A 72 -27.97 -34.12 15.15
N ASN A 73 -29.06 -33.39 14.92
CA ASN A 73 -30.00 -33.65 13.84
C ASN A 73 -30.12 -32.43 12.91
N GLY A 74 -30.19 -32.67 11.60
CA GLY A 74 -30.53 -31.63 10.61
C GLY A 74 -29.55 -30.45 10.54
N VAL A 75 -28.25 -30.70 10.65
CA VAL A 75 -27.22 -29.63 10.58
C VAL A 75 -27.29 -28.95 9.22
N GLN A 76 -27.70 -27.68 9.22
CA GLN A 76 -27.69 -26.86 8.01
C GLN A 76 -26.30 -26.28 7.79
N GLN A 77 -25.79 -26.43 6.56
CA GLN A 77 -24.51 -25.87 6.18
C GLN A 77 -24.60 -24.36 6.07
N HIS A 78 -23.72 -23.66 6.79
CA HIS A 78 -23.61 -22.21 6.77
C HIS A 78 -22.17 -21.84 6.42
N ALA A 79 -22.00 -20.96 5.43
CA ALA A 79 -20.67 -20.57 4.92
C ALA A 79 -19.74 -20.01 6.02
N GLY A 80 -20.29 -19.32 7.03
CA GLY A 80 -19.51 -18.70 8.09
C GLY A 80 -19.00 -19.63 9.20
N VAL A 81 -19.57 -20.84 9.35
CA VAL A 81 -19.21 -21.75 10.46
C VAL A 81 -17.81 -22.31 10.27
N ALA A 82 -17.43 -22.61 9.02
CA ALA A 82 -16.08 -23.05 8.69
C ALA A 82 -15.03 -21.99 9.04
N THR A 83 -15.34 -20.72 8.78
CA THR A 83 -14.47 -19.59 9.13
C THR A 83 -14.36 -19.40 10.64
N LEU A 84 -15.46 -19.61 11.40
CA LEU A 84 -15.43 -19.56 12.86
C LEU A 84 -14.48 -20.63 13.43
N TRP A 85 -14.64 -21.88 12.99
CA TRP A 85 -13.73 -22.97 13.37
C TRP A 85 -12.27 -22.67 13.03
N ALA A 86 -12.01 -22.15 11.83
CA ALA A 86 -10.65 -21.82 11.40
C ALA A 86 -10.01 -20.73 12.29
N ARG A 87 -10.79 -19.73 12.71
CA ARG A 87 -10.32 -18.69 13.64
C ARG A 87 -9.98 -19.27 15.01
N GLU A 88 -10.85 -20.10 15.59
CA GLU A 88 -10.58 -20.74 16.88
C GLU A 88 -9.34 -21.65 16.83
N LYS A 89 -9.17 -22.41 15.75
CA LYS A 89 -7.97 -23.21 15.51
C LYS A 89 -6.70 -22.35 15.43
N ILE A 90 -6.74 -21.24 14.70
CA ILE A 90 -5.60 -20.32 14.58
C ILE A 90 -5.25 -19.71 15.94
N THR A 91 -6.24 -19.29 16.74
CA THR A 91 -6.02 -18.79 18.10
C THR A 91 -5.30 -19.83 18.95
N SER A 92 -5.76 -21.08 18.93
CA SER A 92 -5.11 -22.17 19.66
C SER A 92 -3.66 -22.42 19.20
N LEU A 93 -3.38 -22.36 17.89
CA LEU A 93 -2.02 -22.50 17.35
C LEU A 93 -1.10 -21.36 17.78
N LEU A 94 -1.62 -20.13 17.84
CA LEU A 94 -0.87 -18.98 18.34
C LEU A 94 -0.62 -19.06 19.85
N ASP A 95 -1.55 -19.63 20.62
CA ASP A 95 -1.35 -19.90 22.04
C ASP A 95 -0.24 -20.95 22.25
N GLU A 96 -0.17 -21.99 21.41
CA GLU A 96 0.91 -22.99 21.46
C GLU A 96 2.30 -22.37 21.23
N LYS A 97 2.41 -21.33 20.38
CA LYS A 97 3.66 -20.56 20.26
C LYS A 97 4.05 -19.96 21.59
N THR A 98 3.09 -19.39 22.32
CA THR A 98 3.31 -18.80 23.65
C THR A 98 3.68 -19.87 24.68
N MET A 99 3.17 -21.11 24.53
CA MET A 99 3.52 -22.26 25.37
C MET A 99 4.86 -22.92 24.99
N GLY A 100 5.60 -22.40 24.01
CA GLY A 100 6.96 -22.84 23.67
C GLY A 100 7.09 -23.66 22.38
N ARG A 101 6.02 -23.82 21.59
CA ARG A 101 6.14 -24.47 20.27
C ARG A 101 7.00 -23.62 19.32
N PRO A 102 7.94 -24.22 18.55
CA PRO A 102 8.80 -23.45 17.65
C PRO A 102 8.02 -22.62 16.64
N GLU A 103 8.37 -21.34 16.49
CA GLU A 103 7.68 -20.42 15.59
C GLU A 103 7.55 -20.92 14.15
N PRO A 104 8.58 -21.52 13.51
CA PRO A 104 8.45 -22.01 12.13
C PRO A 104 7.33 -23.06 11.97
N GLN A 105 7.14 -23.91 12.97
CA GLN A 105 6.10 -24.94 12.94
C GLN A 105 4.70 -24.32 13.12
N VAL A 106 4.57 -23.37 14.06
CA VAL A 106 3.30 -22.65 14.27
C VAL A 106 2.93 -21.83 13.05
N ARG A 107 3.90 -21.12 12.47
CA ARG A 107 3.71 -20.34 11.25
C ARG A 107 3.15 -21.20 10.12
N GLN A 108 3.76 -22.35 9.85
CA GLN A 108 3.28 -23.24 8.80
C GLN A 108 1.86 -23.73 9.09
N ALA A 109 1.60 -24.20 10.32
CA ALA A 109 0.27 -24.67 10.71
C ALA A 109 -0.81 -23.58 10.62
N VAL A 110 -0.48 -22.33 10.96
CA VAL A 110 -1.40 -21.20 10.82
C VAL A 110 -1.65 -20.89 9.35
N LEU A 111 -0.63 -20.90 8.48
CA LEU A 111 -0.79 -20.66 7.04
C LEU A 111 -1.66 -21.74 6.37
N ASP A 112 -1.47 -23.01 6.75
CA ASP A 112 -2.25 -24.14 6.22
C ASP A 112 -3.76 -24.00 6.52
N VAL A 113 -4.12 -23.31 7.60
CA VAL A 113 -5.52 -23.02 7.95
C VAL A 113 -5.97 -21.66 7.39
N ALA A 114 -5.12 -20.64 7.43
CA ALA A 114 -5.51 -19.28 7.07
C ALA A 114 -5.74 -19.10 5.56
N LEU A 115 -4.89 -19.71 4.72
CA LEU A 115 -4.96 -19.53 3.27
C LEU A 115 -6.23 -20.12 2.65
N PRO A 116 -6.65 -21.38 2.95
CA PRO A 116 -7.90 -21.93 2.41
C PRO A 116 -9.15 -21.15 2.86
N HIS A 117 -9.10 -20.58 4.06
CA HIS A 117 -10.22 -19.84 4.66
C HIS A 117 -10.14 -18.32 4.44
N GLN A 118 -9.15 -17.83 3.69
CA GLN A 118 -8.93 -16.41 3.40
C GLN A 118 -8.96 -15.54 4.68
N LEU A 119 -8.17 -15.95 5.69
CA LEU A 119 -8.12 -15.26 6.97
C LEU A 119 -6.88 -14.37 7.07
N ILE A 120 -7.07 -13.18 7.64
CA ILE A 120 -5.98 -12.30 8.08
C ILE A 120 -5.49 -12.82 9.44
N THR A 121 -4.18 -13.01 9.53
CA THR A 121 -3.46 -13.50 10.71
C THR A 121 -2.17 -12.70 10.85
N PRO A 122 -1.39 -12.87 11.94
CA PRO A 122 -0.05 -12.29 12.02
C PRO A 122 0.91 -12.70 10.87
N TYR A 123 0.55 -13.73 10.10
CA TYR A 123 1.35 -14.27 8.99
C TYR A 123 0.74 -14.05 7.61
N THR A 124 -0.44 -13.41 7.49
CA THR A 124 -1.13 -13.19 6.21
C THR A 124 -1.65 -11.76 6.08
N SER A 125 -1.63 -11.22 4.88
CA SER A 125 -2.18 -9.89 4.56
C SER A 125 -2.94 -9.94 3.24
N PHE A 126 -4.00 -9.12 3.12
CA PHE A 126 -4.64 -8.89 1.83
C PHE A 126 -3.93 -7.78 1.09
N ILE A 127 -3.52 -8.05 -0.14
CA ILE A 127 -2.85 -7.10 -1.01
C ILE A 127 -3.74 -6.89 -2.23
N ALA A 128 -4.25 -5.67 -2.41
CA ALA A 128 -4.97 -5.31 -3.62
C ALA A 128 -3.95 -4.87 -4.67
N VAL A 129 -3.87 -5.62 -5.77
CA VAL A 129 -3.01 -5.27 -6.92
C VAL A 129 -3.91 -4.64 -7.98
N GLU A 130 -3.66 -3.37 -8.30
CA GLU A 130 -4.35 -2.68 -9.39
C GLU A 130 -3.85 -3.23 -10.74
N GLN A 131 -4.78 -3.74 -11.55
CA GLN A 131 -4.48 -4.33 -12.86
C GLN A 131 -4.52 -3.32 -14.01
N VAL A 132 -4.85 -2.05 -13.76
CA VAL A 132 -5.01 -1.07 -14.84
C VAL A 132 -3.63 -0.64 -15.35
N ILE A 133 -3.18 -1.34 -16.39
CA ILE A 133 -2.07 -0.89 -17.20
C ILE A 133 -2.61 0.26 -18.04
N SER A 134 -2.24 1.51 -17.71
CA SER A 134 -2.68 2.71 -18.44
C SER A 134 -2.33 2.68 -19.93
N ARG A 135 -1.46 1.76 -20.33
CA ARG A 135 -1.04 1.52 -21.71
C ARG A 135 -0.47 0.11 -21.88
N PRO A 136 -1.04 -0.75 -22.73
CA PRO A 136 -0.42 -2.03 -23.09
C PRO A 136 0.99 -1.80 -23.65
N THR A 137 1.97 -2.60 -23.22
CA THR A 137 3.39 -2.45 -23.59
C THR A 137 3.63 -2.52 -25.10
N GLU A 138 2.73 -3.18 -25.85
CA GLU A 138 2.86 -3.39 -27.30
C GLU A 138 2.42 -2.20 -28.17
N GLU A 139 1.78 -1.17 -27.61
CA GLU A 139 1.40 -0.01 -28.41
C GLU A 139 2.60 0.93 -28.64
N ALA A 140 2.67 1.60 -29.80
CA ALA A 140 3.73 2.57 -30.13
C ALA A 140 3.47 3.95 -29.48
N LEU A 141 4.50 4.57 -28.90
CA LEU A 141 4.38 5.84 -28.16
C LEU A 141 3.79 6.91 -29.07
N ARG A 142 2.70 7.55 -28.65
CA ARG A 142 2.14 8.72 -29.33
C ARG A 142 2.68 9.96 -28.66
N GLU A 143 3.63 10.62 -29.30
CA GLU A 143 4.01 11.98 -28.92
C GLU A 143 2.90 12.93 -29.34
N GLN A 144 2.25 13.54 -28.36
CA GLN A 144 1.32 14.65 -28.60
C GLN A 144 1.90 15.89 -27.93
N ALA A 145 2.10 16.94 -28.72
CA ALA A 145 2.51 18.23 -28.19
C ALA A 145 1.40 18.77 -27.29
N VAL A 146 1.58 18.67 -25.97
CA VAL A 146 0.67 19.26 -25.00
C VAL A 146 0.89 20.76 -25.01
N LEU A 147 -0.15 21.51 -25.36
CA LEU A 147 -0.11 22.97 -25.30
C LEU A 147 0.09 23.39 -23.84
N ASN A 148 1.13 24.19 -23.56
CA ASN A 148 1.32 24.78 -22.24
C ASN A 148 0.07 25.58 -21.85
N ALA A 149 -0.63 25.12 -20.80
CA ALA A 149 -1.79 25.80 -20.27
C ALA A 149 -1.39 27.20 -19.78
N ARG A 150 -2.09 28.23 -20.27
CA ARG A 150 -1.81 29.63 -19.90
C ARG A 150 -2.49 29.97 -18.57
N PRO A 151 -1.83 30.71 -17.68
CA PRO A 151 -2.48 31.31 -16.51
C PRO A 151 -3.60 32.25 -16.96
N LYS A 152 -4.73 32.24 -16.24
CA LYS A 152 -5.88 33.10 -16.52
C LYS A 152 -5.46 34.57 -16.41
N GLY A 153 -5.55 35.32 -17.52
CA GLY A 153 -5.23 36.75 -17.58
C GLY A 153 -4.05 37.15 -18.47
N GLN A 154 -3.29 36.20 -19.02
CA GLN A 154 -2.26 36.50 -20.03
C GLN A 154 -2.86 36.56 -21.45
N GLY A 155 -2.56 37.65 -22.17
CA GLY A 155 -2.89 37.79 -23.60
C GLY A 155 -2.16 36.78 -24.47
N ALA A 156 -2.64 36.56 -25.70
CA ALA A 156 -2.02 35.63 -26.63
C ALA A 156 -0.64 36.14 -27.10
N GLN A 157 0.43 35.61 -26.51
CA GLN A 157 1.80 35.88 -26.97
C GLN A 157 2.37 34.61 -27.59
N ALA A 158 2.49 34.60 -28.92
CA ALA A 158 3.09 33.47 -29.66
C ALA A 158 4.60 33.36 -29.39
N TYR A 159 5.26 34.48 -29.09
CA TYR A 159 6.68 34.56 -28.78
C TYR A 159 6.92 35.66 -27.75
N ALA A 160 7.56 35.32 -26.63
CA ALA A 160 8.02 36.27 -25.63
C ALA A 160 9.45 36.72 -26.00
N TYR A 161 9.58 37.63 -26.96
CA TYR A 161 10.84 38.35 -27.09
C TYR A 161 10.94 39.38 -25.95
N PRO A 162 12.06 39.45 -25.23
CA PRO A 162 12.26 40.52 -24.27
C PRO A 162 12.16 41.85 -25.02
N GLN A 163 11.25 42.72 -24.62
CA GLN A 163 11.29 44.13 -25.01
C GLN A 163 12.52 44.74 -24.34
N THR A 164 13.69 44.57 -24.96
CA THR A 164 14.90 45.20 -24.46
C THR A 164 14.76 46.70 -24.69
N ALA A 165 14.75 47.47 -23.60
CA ALA A 165 14.72 48.93 -23.60
C ALA A 165 16.06 49.56 -24.08
N THR A 166 16.76 48.90 -24.99
CA THR A 166 17.98 49.40 -25.58
C THR A 166 17.62 50.18 -26.83
N GLY A 167 18.06 51.44 -26.91
CA GLY A 167 17.86 52.35 -28.04
C GLY A 167 18.60 51.92 -29.32
N ALA A 168 18.61 50.62 -29.63
CA ALA A 168 19.32 50.01 -30.73
C ALA A 168 18.95 50.65 -32.08
N GLN A 169 17.68 51.01 -32.26
CA GLN A 169 17.19 51.76 -33.42
C GLN A 169 17.87 53.13 -33.54
N LEU A 170 18.08 53.83 -32.42
CA LEU A 170 18.74 55.14 -32.40
C LEU A 170 20.25 55.01 -32.67
N SER A 171 20.92 54.01 -32.10
CA SER A 171 22.34 53.75 -32.40
C SER A 171 22.55 53.34 -33.86
N LEU A 172 21.58 52.63 -34.46
CA LEU A 172 21.65 52.22 -35.86
C LEU A 172 21.50 53.44 -36.80
N LEU A 173 20.62 54.38 -36.47
CA LEU A 173 20.51 55.67 -37.18
C LEU A 173 21.82 56.45 -37.12
N TRP A 174 22.41 56.61 -35.92
CA TRP A 174 23.70 57.29 -35.78
C TRP A 174 24.83 56.59 -36.54
N GLY A 175 24.84 55.26 -36.57
CA GLY A 175 25.78 54.48 -37.37
C GLY A 175 25.68 54.79 -38.88
N VAL A 176 24.46 54.88 -39.41
CA VAL A 176 24.22 55.25 -40.81
C VAL A 176 24.66 56.68 -41.09
N VAL A 177 24.36 57.64 -40.20
CA VAL A 177 24.79 59.04 -40.35
C VAL A 177 26.32 59.14 -40.41
N LEU A 178 27.02 58.46 -39.51
CA LEU A 178 28.49 58.46 -39.47
C LEU A 178 29.11 57.85 -40.74
N LEU A 179 28.51 56.77 -41.27
CA LEU A 179 28.97 56.17 -42.53
C LEU A 179 28.80 57.12 -43.73
N LEU A 180 27.69 57.87 -43.79
CA LEU A 180 27.47 58.86 -44.84
C LEU A 180 28.46 60.01 -44.75
N VAL A 181 28.74 60.52 -43.55
CA VAL A 181 29.75 61.56 -43.33
C VAL A 181 31.14 61.07 -43.75
N ALA A 182 31.52 59.85 -43.37
CA ALA A 182 32.79 59.24 -43.78
C ALA A 182 32.91 59.10 -45.31
N MET A 183 31.81 58.75 -45.98
CA MET A 183 31.76 58.63 -47.44
C MET A 183 31.93 60.00 -48.12
N ILE A 184 31.30 61.05 -47.60
CA ILE A 184 31.46 62.42 -48.11
C ILE A 184 32.91 62.90 -47.96
N ILE A 185 33.54 62.66 -46.81
CA ILE A 185 34.94 63.04 -46.58
C ILE A 185 35.87 62.29 -47.54
N ARG A 186 35.63 61.00 -47.79
CA ARG A 186 36.41 60.19 -48.72
C ARG A 186 36.28 60.65 -50.17
N ILE A 187 35.12 61.16 -50.57
CA ILE A 187 34.86 61.67 -51.93
C ILE A 187 35.39 63.11 -52.08
N GLY A 188 35.32 63.94 -51.03
CA GLY A 188 35.75 65.34 -51.04
C GLY A 188 37.27 65.56 -50.91
N PHE A 189 38.01 64.60 -50.37
CA PHE A 189 39.48 64.63 -50.30
C PHE A 189 40.10 63.51 -51.17
N PRO A 190 40.35 63.76 -52.47
CA PRO A 190 41.17 62.85 -53.25
C PRO A 190 42.60 62.85 -52.70
N ALA A 191 43.07 61.68 -52.26
CA ALA A 191 44.39 61.48 -51.69
C ALA A 191 45.49 61.80 -52.73
N SER A 192 46.01 63.03 -52.71
CA SER A 192 47.29 63.36 -53.36
C SER A 192 48.37 63.58 -52.29
N ILE A 193 48.89 62.48 -51.73
CA ILE A 193 50.18 62.53 -51.02
C ILE A 193 51.21 61.82 -51.89
N ARG A 194 51.94 62.66 -52.61
CA ARG A 194 53.06 62.39 -53.51
C ARG A 194 54.26 61.87 -52.69
N THR A 195 54.58 60.58 -52.78
CA THR A 195 55.89 60.08 -52.34
C THR A 195 56.92 60.34 -53.43
N SER A 196 57.76 61.37 -53.25
CA SER A 196 58.94 61.62 -54.07
C SER A 196 60.10 60.71 -53.66
N LYS A 197 60.80 60.18 -54.67
CA LYS A 197 62.00 59.32 -54.62
C LYS A 197 63.25 60.04 -54.06
N ALA A 198 64.27 59.19 -53.81
CA ALA A 198 65.73 59.39 -53.82
C ALA A 198 66.37 59.44 -52.42
N SER A 199 67.12 58.42 -51.97
CA SER A 199 68.42 57.90 -52.46
C SER A 199 69.61 58.55 -51.74
N ALA A 200 70.29 57.70 -50.94
CA ALA A 200 71.74 57.57 -50.79
C ALA A 200 72.51 58.36 -49.71
N ARG A 201 73.51 57.61 -49.19
CA ARG A 201 74.80 57.97 -48.54
C ARG A 201 74.82 58.13 -47.02
N GLU A 202 75.53 57.20 -46.36
CA GLU A 202 76.88 57.34 -45.76
C GLU A 202 76.74 57.95 -44.34
N GLY A 203 77.37 57.49 -43.28
CA GLY A 203 78.45 56.57 -43.02
C GLY A 203 78.86 56.75 -41.55
N ALA A 204 79.50 55.72 -41.00
CA ALA A 204 80.25 55.63 -39.74
C ALA A 204 80.46 56.90 -38.89
N ALA A 205 80.14 56.78 -37.59
CA ALA A 205 81.12 56.67 -36.50
C ALA A 205 80.45 56.05 -35.27
#